data_AF-A0A7C0W010-F1
#
_entry.id   AF-A0A7C0W010-F1
#
_cell.length_a   1.000
_cell.length_b   1.000
_cell.length_c   1.000
_cell.angle_alpha   90.00
_cell.angle_beta   90.00
_cell.angle_gamma   90.00
#
_symmetry.space_group_name_H-M   'P 1'
#
loop_
_entity.id
_entity.type
_entity.pdbx_description
1 polymer ?
#
loop_
_entity_poly.entity_id
_entity_poly.type
_entity_poly.pdbx_seq_one_letter_code
_entity_poly.pdbx_strand_id
1 'polypeptide(L)'
;MEKLNFKFSENKQVFLFPLGDKILFLLRKNKATFDTYSFKILSQPLKLLRESARKNVLEEALKFSSKFDPHIEQKINPAYQYIIQTGHQPVFFHPGIWIKNI
;
A
#
# COMPACT_ATOMS: atom_id res chain seq x y z
N MET A 1 26.99 -16.80 21.42
CA MET A 1 26.25 -16.03 20.42
C MET A 1 27.29 -15.29 19.58
N GLU A 2 27.60 -15.76 18.38
CA GLU A 2 28.63 -15.16 17.53
C GLU A 2 28.15 -13.79 17.03
N LYS A 3 28.97 -12.76 17.21
CA LYS A 3 28.73 -11.44 16.62
C LYS A 3 29.22 -11.46 15.17
N LEU A 4 28.29 -11.52 14.23
CA LEU A 4 28.58 -11.28 12.82
C LEU A 4 28.78 -9.78 12.61
N ASN A 5 30.04 -9.38 12.37
CA ASN A 5 30.39 -8.00 12.00
C ASN A 5 30.14 -7.81 10.50
N PHE A 6 29.07 -7.12 10.14
CA PHE A 6 28.80 -6.73 8.76
C PHE A 6 29.52 -5.40 8.45
N LYS A 7 30.42 -5.40 7.46
CA LYS A 7 30.93 -4.16 6.85
C LYS A 7 29.95 -3.72 5.77
N PHE A 8 29.27 -2.59 5.98
CA PHE A 8 28.45 -1.97 4.94
C PHE A 8 29.36 -1.43 3.83
N SER A 9 29.05 -1.73 2.57
CA SER A 9 29.81 -1.21 1.43
C SER A 9 29.57 0.31 1.30
N GLU A 10 30.61 1.07 0.96
CA GLU A 10 30.53 2.53 0.76
C GLU A 10 29.64 2.94 -0.42
N ASN A 11 29.30 1.98 -1.30
CA ASN A 11 28.30 2.16 -2.34
C ASN A 11 26.90 2.12 -1.73
N LYS A 12 26.37 3.31 -1.41
CA LYS A 12 24.97 3.52 -0.99
C LYS A 12 24.02 3.25 -2.17
N GLN A 13 23.85 1.99 -2.55
CA GLN A 13 22.85 1.58 -3.53
C GLN A 13 21.50 1.40 -2.81
N VAL A 14 20.47 2.08 -3.31
CA VAL A 14 19.10 1.83 -2.87
C VAL A 14 18.69 0.47 -3.41
N PHE A 15 18.52 -0.50 -2.52
CA PHE A 15 17.98 -1.79 -2.90
C PHE A 15 16.49 -1.63 -3.22
N LEU A 16 16.16 -1.66 -4.51
CA LEU A 16 14.78 -1.65 -4.99
C LEU A 16 14.48 -2.99 -5.63
N PHE A 17 13.74 -3.84 -4.92
CA PHE A 17 13.30 -5.13 -5.43
C PHE A 17 11.78 -5.27 -5.27
N PRO A 18 11.03 -5.52 -6.36
CA PRO A 18 11.47 -5.54 -7.76
C PRO A 18 11.90 -4.15 -8.27
N LEU A 19 12.61 -4.11 -9.41
CA LEU A 19 13.01 -2.86 -10.06
C LEU A 19 11.79 -1.99 -10.43
N GLY A 20 11.99 -0.67 -10.48
CA GLY A 20 10.91 0.31 -10.59
C GLY A 20 10.12 0.23 -11.90
N ASP A 21 10.78 -0.19 -12.98
CA ASP A 21 10.18 -0.48 -14.28
C ASP A 21 9.08 -1.55 -14.20
N LYS A 22 9.16 -2.46 -13.23
CA LYS A 22 8.16 -3.52 -13.02
C LYS A 22 6.93 -3.05 -12.25
N ILE A 23 6.93 -1.86 -11.63
CA ILE A 23 5.83 -1.39 -10.78
C ILE A 23 4.50 -1.39 -11.53
N LEU A 24 4.45 -0.80 -12.73
CA LEU A 24 3.20 -0.73 -13.51
C LEU A 24 2.67 -2.12 -13.88
N PHE A 25 3.56 -3.03 -14.26
CA PHE A 25 3.21 -4.42 -14.55
C PHE A 25 2.60 -5.11 -13.33
N LEU A 26 3.22 -4.95 -12.15
CA LEU A 26 2.75 -5.55 -10.91
C LEU A 26 1.41 -4.99 -10.47
N LEU A 27 1.19 -3.68 -10.61
CA LEU A 27 -0.09 -3.05 -10.31
C LEU A 27 -1.22 -3.60 -11.18
N ARG A 28 -0.98 -3.74 -12.50
CA ARG A 28 -1.94 -4.33 -13.44
C ARG A 28 -2.20 -5.80 -13.13
N LYS A 29 -1.15 -6.59 -12.86
CA LYS A 29 -1.26 -8.00 -12.51
C LYS A 29 -2.04 -8.20 -11.20
N ASN A 30 -1.76 -7.40 -10.18
CA ASN A 30 -2.49 -7.44 -8.92
C ASN A 30 -3.96 -7.11 -9.14
N LYS A 31 -4.28 -6.06 -9.91
CA LYS A 31 -5.67 -5.73 -10.25
C LYS A 31 -6.37 -6.89 -10.96
N ALA A 32 -5.75 -7.45 -12.01
CA ALA A 32 -6.30 -8.57 -12.77
C ALA A 32 -6.55 -9.80 -11.87
N THR A 33 -5.66 -10.07 -10.91
CA THR A 33 -5.82 -11.16 -9.95
C THR A 33 -7.09 -10.98 -9.12
N PHE A 34 -7.33 -9.78 -8.57
CA PHE A 34 -8.56 -9.51 -7.81
C PHE A 34 -9.83 -9.59 -8.67
N ASP A 35 -9.74 -9.24 -9.95
CA ASP A 35 -10.88 -9.32 -10.87
C ASP A 35 -11.32 -10.78 -11.13
N THR A 36 -10.48 -11.78 -10.82
CA THR A 36 -10.84 -13.22 -10.89
C THR A 36 -11.57 -13.74 -9.65
N TYR A 37 -11.61 -12.98 -8.56
CA TYR A 37 -12.17 -13.45 -7.29
C TYR A 37 -13.71 -13.31 -7.27
N SER A 38 -14.40 -14.43 -7.10
CA SER A 38 -15.87 -14.51 -7.10
C SER A 38 -16.50 -14.71 -5.72
N PHE A 39 -15.70 -14.76 -4.65
CA PHE A 39 -16.19 -15.02 -3.30
C PHE A 39 -16.79 -13.78 -2.62
N LYS A 40 -17.50 -14.03 -1.51
CA LYS A 40 -18.13 -13.01 -0.68
C LYS A 40 -17.45 -12.90 0.69
N ILE A 41 -17.45 -11.69 1.25
CA ILE A 41 -17.12 -11.41 2.66
C ILE A 41 -18.35 -10.73 3.26
N LEU A 42 -18.86 -11.24 4.39
CA LEU A 42 -20.09 -10.71 5.04
C LEU A 42 -21.26 -10.56 4.05
N SER A 43 -21.46 -11.59 3.21
CA SER A 43 -22.47 -11.62 2.13
C SER A 43 -22.31 -10.58 1.01
N GLN A 44 -21.25 -9.76 1.03
CA GLN A 44 -20.93 -8.82 -0.03
C GLN A 44 -19.89 -9.40 -1.00
N PRO A 45 -20.09 -9.28 -2.33
CA PRO A 45 -19.04 -9.61 -3.29
C PRO A 45 -17.75 -8.85 -2.98
N LEU A 46 -16.61 -9.55 -2.99
CA LEU A 46 -15.32 -8.95 -2.66
C LEU A 46 -15.03 -7.69 -3.49
N LYS A 47 -15.36 -7.72 -4.78
CA LYS A 47 -15.17 -6.58 -5.69
C LYS A 47 -15.84 -5.31 -5.17
N LEU A 48 -17.11 -5.41 -4.79
CA LEU A 48 -17.90 -4.28 -4.26
C LEU A 48 -17.35 -3.81 -2.92
N LEU A 49 -16.99 -4.75 -2.04
CA LEU A 49 -16.38 -4.43 -0.74
C LEU A 49 -15.05 -3.67 -0.92
N ARG A 50 -14.23 -4.07 -1.89
CA ARG A 50 -12.96 -3.40 -2.18
C ARG A 50 -13.17 -2.00 -2.75
N GLU A 51 -14.12 -1.83 -3.65
CA GLU A 51 -14.44 -0.53 -4.25
C GLU A 51 -14.95 0.45 -3.18
N SER A 52 -15.88 0.02 -2.32
CA SER A 52 -16.39 0.85 -1.22
C SER A 52 -15.31 1.18 -0.19
N ALA A 53 -14.51 0.19 0.22
CA ALA A 53 -13.41 0.41 1.15
C ALA A 53 -12.37 1.40 0.62
N ARG A 54 -12.02 1.33 -0.68
CA ARG A 54 -11.08 2.28 -1.30
C ARG A 54 -11.63 3.70 -1.30
N LYS A 55 -12.92 3.88 -1.60
CA LYS A 55 -13.58 5.18 -1.53
C LYS A 55 -13.52 5.75 -0.11
N ASN A 56 -13.92 4.96 0.89
CA ASN A 56 -13.94 5.40 2.28
C ASN A 56 -12.55 5.79 2.80
N VAL A 57 -11.52 4.99 2.50
CA VAL A 57 -10.14 5.30 2.90
C VAL A 57 -9.67 6.64 2.33
N LEU A 58 -10.04 6.95 1.09
CA LEU A 58 -9.63 8.20 0.45
C LEU A 58 -10.39 9.40 0.97
N GLU A 59 -11.69 9.26 1.25
CA GLU A 59 -12.48 10.30 1.91
C GLU A 59 -11.89 10.64 3.29
N GLU A 60 -11.55 9.64 4.09
CA GLU A 60 -10.94 9.87 5.41
C GLU A 60 -9.49 10.42 5.30
N ALA A 61 -8.71 9.94 4.33
CA ALA A 61 -7.36 10.48 4.08
C ALA A 61 -7.41 11.95 3.64
N LEU A 62 -8.37 12.33 2.79
CA LEU A 62 -8.61 13.71 2.38
C LEU A 62 -9.00 14.59 3.56
N LYS A 63 -9.97 14.14 4.36
CA LYS A 63 -10.43 14.83 5.58
C LYS A 63 -9.31 15.01 6.61
N PHE A 64 -8.41 14.04 6.74
CA PHE A 64 -7.24 14.18 7.59
C PHE A 64 -6.23 15.17 7.02
N SER A 65 -5.93 15.05 5.73
CA SER A 65 -4.90 15.86 5.06
C SER A 65 -5.30 17.33 4.90
N SER A 66 -6.60 17.62 4.79
CA SER A 66 -7.14 18.99 4.68
C SER A 66 -6.84 19.85 5.90
N LYS A 67 -6.54 19.23 7.06
CA LYS A 67 -6.07 19.92 8.27
C LYS A 67 -4.70 20.58 8.08
N PHE A 68 -3.89 20.05 7.17
CA PHE A 68 -2.53 20.54 6.87
C PHE A 68 -2.47 21.30 5.55
N ASP A 69 -3.33 20.94 4.60
CA ASP A 69 -3.41 21.57 3.29
C ASP A 69 -4.88 21.68 2.84
N PRO A 70 -5.51 22.86 2.99
CA PRO A 70 -6.90 23.08 2.60
C PRO A 70 -7.19 22.84 1.11
N HIS A 71 -6.17 22.79 0.25
CA HIS A 71 -6.31 22.57 -1.19
C HIS A 71 -5.88 21.17 -1.63
N ILE A 72 -5.72 20.22 -0.70
CA ILE A 72 -5.22 18.87 -1.00
C ILE A 72 -6.03 18.16 -2.07
N GLU A 73 -7.36 18.34 -2.12
CA GLU A 73 -8.24 17.73 -3.12
C GLU A 73 -7.86 18.11 -4.55
N GLN A 74 -7.41 19.35 -4.77
CA GLN A 74 -6.99 19.84 -6.10
C GLN A 74 -5.67 19.23 -6.55
N LYS A 75 -4.88 18.70 -5.61
CA LYS A 75 -3.58 18.07 -5.84
C LYS A 75 -3.70 16.57 -6.08
N ILE A 76 -4.87 15.99 -5.83
CA ILE A 76 -5.14 14.57 -6.08
C ILE A 76 -5.82 14.42 -7.44
N ASN A 77 -5.31 13.52 -8.25
CA ASN A 77 -6.00 13.14 -9.48
C ASN A 77 -7.31 12.40 -9.12
N PRO A 78 -8.49 12.91 -9.51
CA PRO A 78 -9.77 12.28 -9.19
C PRO A 78 -9.95 10.91 -9.85
N ALA A 79 -9.18 10.62 -10.92
CA ALA A 79 -9.14 9.33 -11.60
C ALA A 79 -8.01 8.42 -11.06
N TYR A 80 -7.75 8.44 -9.74
CA TYR A 80 -6.75 7.57 -9.14
C TYR A 80 -7.09 6.08 -9.39
N GLN A 81 -6.12 5.31 -9.87
CA GLN A 81 -6.31 3.89 -10.21
C GLN A 81 -5.77 2.94 -9.14
N TYR A 82 -4.74 3.39 -8.41
CA TYR A 82 -3.96 2.56 -7.50
C TYR A 82 -3.84 3.24 -6.14
N ILE A 83 -3.92 2.43 -5.09
CA ILE A 83 -3.50 2.86 -3.75
C ILE A 83 -2.20 2.11 -3.51
N ILE A 84 -1.12 2.86 -3.29
CA ILE A 84 0.18 2.30 -2.94
C ILE A 84 0.28 2.38 -1.43
N GLN A 85 0.18 1.24 -0.76
CA GLN A 85 0.49 1.15 0.65
C GLN A 85 1.98 0.87 0.78
N THR A 86 2.68 1.80 1.43
CA THR A 86 4.08 1.62 1.83
C THR A 86 4.15 1.28 3.32
N GLY A 87 5.16 0.54 3.73
CA GLY A 87 5.30 0.06 5.10
C GLY A 87 6.29 -1.10 5.17
N HIS A 88 6.60 -1.54 6.39
CA HIS A 88 7.48 -2.69 6.57
C HIS A 88 6.89 -3.94 5.91
N GLN A 89 7.73 -4.68 5.19
CA GLN A 89 7.33 -5.91 4.53
C GLN A 89 6.87 -6.94 5.59
N PRO A 90 5.67 -7.56 5.48
CA PRO A 90 5.16 -8.48 6.50
C PRO A 90 6.05 -9.70 6.75
N VAL A 91 6.94 -10.05 5.81
CA VAL A 91 7.92 -11.14 5.98
C VAL A 91 8.83 -10.92 7.21
N PHE A 92 9.01 -9.66 7.63
CA PHE A 92 9.79 -9.29 8.81
C PHE A 92 8.95 -8.91 10.04
N PHE A 93 7.64 -9.15 10.03
CA PHE A 93 6.76 -8.83 11.16
C PHE A 93 5.95 -10.04 11.61
N HIS A 94 5.96 -10.29 12.92
CA HIS A 94 5.06 -11.25 13.55
C HIS A 94 3.60 -10.87 13.27
N PRO A 95 2.73 -11.83 12.89
CA PRO A 95 1.32 -11.56 12.69
C PRO A 95 0.69 -11.15 14.02
N GLY A 96 0.46 -9.85 14.23
CA GLY A 96 -0.16 -9.38 15.48
C GLY A 96 -0.01 -7.91 15.85
N ILE A 97 0.76 -7.09 15.13
CA ILE A 97 0.91 -5.67 15.49
C ILE A 97 0.29 -4.79 14.39
N TRP A 98 -0.95 -4.38 14.62
CA TRP A 98 -1.70 -3.44 13.78
C TRP A 98 -1.77 -2.02 14.35
N ILE A 99 -1.03 -1.72 15.42
CA ILE A 99 -0.91 -0.35 15.95
C ILE A 99 0.55 -0.09 16.29
N LYS A 100 1.20 0.82 15.56
CA LYS A 100 2.38 1.52 16.02
C LYS A 100 2.11 3.01 15.91
N ASN A 101 1.81 3.62 17.05
CA ASN A 101 2.02 4.99 17.49
C ASN A 101 0.87 5.38 18.45
N ILE A 102 1.07 5.07 19.73
CA ILE A 102 0.65 5.93 20.84
C ILE A 102 1.89 6.73 21.21
#